data_AF-A0A2W0AXM9-F1
#
_entry.id   AF-A0A2W0AXM9-F1
#
_cell.length_a   1.000
_cell.length_b   1.000
_cell.length_c   1.000
_cell.angle_alpha   90.00
_cell.angle_beta   90.00
_cell.angle_gamma   90.00
#
_symmetry.space_group_name_H-M   'P 1'
#
loop_
_entity.id
_entity.type
_entity.pdbx_description
1 polymer ?
#
loop_
_entity_poly.entity_id
_entity_poly.type
_entity_poly.pdbx_seq_one_letter_code
_entity_poly.pdbx_strand_id
1 'polypeptide(L)'
;MSSFKSSLSWILVFSFVPYSTAQQTPAANAAPKTLIGYTTESSRDERQWEQKFRELPAPDQLRENMRRLSAFPHHVGSAYDKDNAEWMLAKFKSW
;
A
#
# COMPACT_ATOMS: atom_id res chain seq x y z
N MET A 1 11.85 42.08 54.65
CA MET A 1 11.81 42.39 53.20
C MET A 1 10.79 41.45 52.59
N SER A 2 9.75 42.04 52.01
CA SER A 2 8.56 41.36 51.49
C SER A 2 8.78 40.82 50.08
N SER A 3 7.98 39.80 49.77
CA SER A 3 7.30 39.56 48.48
C SER A 3 7.84 38.46 47.54
N PHE A 4 6.89 37.60 47.14
CA PHE A 4 6.74 36.88 45.87
C PHE A 4 7.86 35.89 45.50
N LYS A 5 7.57 34.59 45.25
CA LYS A 5 6.77 34.13 44.11
C LYS A 5 6.11 32.76 44.36
N SER A 6 4.89 32.67 43.84
CA SER A 6 3.98 31.54 43.75
C SER A 6 4.40 30.50 42.70
N SER A 7 3.92 29.26 42.88
CA SER A 7 3.18 28.45 41.88
C SER A 7 3.72 27.06 41.48
N LEU A 8 2.82 26.09 41.70
CA LEU A 8 2.49 24.90 40.87
C LEU A 8 3.62 23.87 40.66
N SER A 9 3.61 22.69 41.29
CA SER A 9 2.66 21.58 41.12
C SER A 9 2.20 21.36 39.67
N TRP A 10 2.84 20.43 38.97
CA TRP A 10 2.13 19.56 38.04
C TRP A 10 2.90 18.25 37.80
N ILE A 11 2.40 17.19 38.43
CA ILE A 11 2.74 15.80 38.16
C ILE A 11 2.04 15.46 36.84
N LEU A 12 2.80 15.35 35.75
CA LEU A 12 2.31 14.73 34.52
C LEU A 12 2.41 13.22 34.66
N VAL A 13 1.37 12.62 35.25
CA VAL A 13 1.07 11.19 35.05
C VAL A 13 0.61 11.04 33.61
N PHE A 14 1.50 10.59 32.72
CA PHE A 14 1.12 10.11 31.40
C PHE A 14 0.37 8.79 31.58
N SER A 15 -0.95 8.87 31.68
CA SER A 15 -1.84 7.71 31.62
C SER A 15 -1.69 7.08 30.24
N PHE A 16 -0.96 5.97 30.17
CA PHE A 16 -0.97 5.08 29.02
C PHE A 16 -2.40 4.52 28.91
N VAL A 17 -3.23 5.12 28.07
CA VAL A 17 -4.50 4.52 27.66
C VAL A 17 -4.12 3.44 26.65
N PRO A 18 -4.22 2.13 26.97
CA PRO A 18 -4.17 1.13 25.93
C PRO A 18 -5.38 1.39 25.02
N TYR A 19 -5.14 1.95 23.84
CA TYR A 19 -6.07 1.76 22.74
C TYR A 19 -6.18 0.24 22.58
N SER A 20 -7.35 -0.32 22.92
CA SER A 20 -7.71 -1.66 22.54
C SER A 20 -7.51 -1.76 21.04
N THR A 21 -6.44 -2.42 20.61
CA THR A 21 -6.35 -2.90 19.24
C THR A 21 -7.55 -3.83 19.08
N ALA A 22 -8.53 -3.44 18.26
CA ALA A 22 -9.56 -4.36 17.84
C ALA A 22 -8.84 -5.57 17.25
N GLN A 23 -8.84 -6.68 17.99
CA GLN A 23 -8.34 -7.96 17.50
C GLN A 23 -9.22 -8.30 16.30
N GLN A 24 -8.69 -8.15 15.09
CA GLN A 24 -9.22 -8.85 13.93
C GLN A 24 -9.16 -10.33 14.29
N THR A 25 -10.31 -10.92 14.61
CA THR A 25 -10.44 -12.37 14.61
C THR A 25 -9.99 -12.83 13.23
N PRO A 26 -8.95 -13.68 13.12
CA PRO A 26 -8.69 -14.34 11.86
C PRO A 26 -10.00 -15.02 11.49
N ALA A 27 -10.56 -14.69 10.32
CA ALA A 27 -11.81 -15.28 9.84
C ALA A 27 -11.56 -16.77 9.55
N ALA A 28 -11.52 -17.57 10.61
CA ALA A 28 -11.48 -19.01 10.54
C ALA A 28 -12.87 -19.46 10.07
N ASN A 29 -12.93 -19.88 8.80
CA ASN A 29 -14.02 -20.64 8.20
C ASN A 29 -15.39 -19.95 8.10
N ALA A 30 -15.44 -18.68 7.71
CA ALA A 30 -16.63 -18.20 7.01
C ALA A 30 -16.65 -18.84 5.61
N ALA A 31 -17.72 -19.55 5.24
CA ALA A 31 -17.89 -20.05 3.89
C ALA A 31 -17.68 -18.87 2.91
N PRO A 32 -16.87 -19.05 1.85
CA PRO A 32 -16.46 -17.94 1.01
C PRO A 32 -17.67 -17.28 0.35
N LYS A 33 -18.06 -16.10 0.84
CA LYS A 33 -19.26 -15.36 0.40
C LYS A 33 -19.22 -15.11 -1.10
N THR A 34 -20.08 -15.79 -1.87
CA THR A 34 -20.19 -15.68 -3.34
C THR A 34 -20.03 -14.22 -3.79
N LEU A 35 -19.16 -14.02 -4.79
CA LEU A 35 -18.92 -12.69 -5.35
C LEU A 35 -20.18 -12.21 -6.04
N ILE A 36 -20.45 -10.91 -5.97
CA ILE A 36 -21.66 -10.31 -6.58
C ILE A 36 -21.58 -10.53 -8.10
N GLY A 37 -22.62 -11.17 -8.66
CA GLY A 37 -22.68 -11.47 -10.10
C GLY A 37 -21.99 -12.77 -10.52
N TYR A 38 -21.43 -13.54 -9.59
CA TYR A 38 -20.77 -14.82 -9.88
C TYR A 38 -21.59 -16.00 -9.37
N THR A 39 -21.40 -17.17 -9.98
CA THR A 39 -21.85 -18.43 -9.38
C THR A 39 -20.91 -18.79 -8.21
N THR A 40 -21.30 -19.76 -7.38
CA THR A 40 -20.43 -20.24 -6.30
C THR A 40 -19.10 -20.79 -6.84
N GLU A 41 -19.15 -21.51 -7.96
CA GLU A 41 -17.96 -22.07 -8.61
C GLU A 41 -17.06 -20.97 -9.18
N SER A 42 -17.60 -20.06 -10.00
CA SER A 42 -16.76 -18.99 -10.58
C SER A 42 -16.23 -18.03 -9.51
N SER A 43 -16.95 -17.85 -8.40
CA SER A 43 -16.44 -17.11 -7.24
C SER A 43 -15.22 -17.77 -6.60
N ARG A 44 -15.16 -19.11 -6.58
CA ARG A 44 -14.00 -19.84 -6.04
C ARG A 44 -12.81 -19.62 -6.96
N ASP A 45 -13.00 -19.77 -8.26
CA ASP A 45 -11.94 -19.66 -9.25
C ASP A 45 -11.38 -18.22 -9.30
N GLU A 46 -12.24 -17.20 -9.24
CA GLU A 46 -11.82 -15.79 -9.14
C GLU A 46 -10.93 -15.55 -7.91
N ARG A 47 -11.33 -16.02 -6.72
CA ARG A 47 -10.51 -15.84 -5.51
C ARG A 47 -9.16 -16.56 -5.57
N GLN A 48 -9.10 -17.71 -6.24
CA GLN A 48 -7.83 -18.39 -6.49
C GLN A 48 -6.92 -17.56 -7.39
N TRP A 49 -7.47 -16.91 -8.42
CA TRP A 49 -6.74 -15.97 -9.25
C TRP A 49 -6.32 -14.71 -8.50
N GLU A 50 -7.20 -14.11 -7.70
CA GLU A 50 -6.86 -12.98 -6.85
C GLU A 50 -5.72 -13.30 -5.89
N GLN A 51 -5.69 -14.51 -5.31
CA GLN A 51 -4.60 -14.94 -4.44
C GLN A 51 -3.28 -15.00 -5.20
N LYS A 52 -3.25 -15.64 -6.37
CA LYS A 52 -2.05 -15.68 -7.22
C LYS A 52 -1.62 -14.28 -7.64
N PHE A 53 -2.57 -13.42 -8.00
CA PHE A 53 -2.30 -12.06 -8.44
C PHE A 53 -1.70 -11.19 -7.32
N ARG A 54 -2.12 -11.39 -6.06
CA ARG A 54 -1.54 -10.68 -4.90
C ARG A 54 -0.04 -10.98 -4.69
N GLU A 55 0.46 -12.09 -5.21
CA GLU A 55 1.86 -12.49 -5.08
C GLU A 55 2.75 -11.91 -6.20
N LEU A 56 2.17 -11.40 -7.29
CA LEU A 56 2.91 -10.91 -8.47
C LEU A 56 3.61 -9.54 -8.28
N PRO A 57 3.04 -8.53 -7.60
CA PRO A 57 3.68 -7.23 -7.49
C PRO A 57 5.05 -7.31 -6.80
N ALA A 58 6.09 -6.79 -7.46
CA ALA A 58 7.43 -6.65 -6.91
C ALA A 58 7.68 -5.18 -6.50
N PRO A 59 7.58 -4.81 -5.20
CA PRO A 59 7.61 -3.40 -4.76
C PRO A 59 8.87 -2.64 -5.18
N ASP A 60 10.02 -3.32 -5.22
CA ASP A 60 11.28 -2.70 -5.61
C ASP A 60 11.33 -2.40 -7.10
N GLN A 61 10.76 -3.27 -7.94
CA GLN A 61 10.63 -3.00 -9.37
C GLN A 61 9.67 -1.83 -9.61
N LEU A 62 8.55 -1.74 -8.88
CA LEU A 62 7.64 -0.61 -8.98
C LEU A 62 8.34 0.71 -8.64
N ARG A 63 9.12 0.73 -7.56
CA ARG A 63 9.87 1.92 -7.14
C ARG A 63 10.90 2.35 -8.18
N GLU A 64 11.66 1.40 -8.71
CA GLU A 64 12.70 1.69 -9.71
C GLU A 64 12.10 2.11 -11.05
N ASN A 65 11.03 1.46 -11.49
CA ASN A 65 10.30 1.84 -12.70
C ASN A 65 9.76 3.26 -12.59
N MET A 66 9.14 3.62 -11.45
CA MET A 66 8.67 4.98 -11.21
C MET A 66 9.81 5.98 -11.22
N ARG A 67 10.92 5.68 -10.52
CA ARG A 67 12.11 6.54 -10.48
C ARG A 67 12.64 6.84 -11.88
N ARG A 68 12.71 5.82 -12.75
CA ARG A 68 13.09 6.02 -14.15
C ARG A 68 12.05 6.87 -14.87
N LEU A 69 10.82 6.41 -14.96
CA LEU A 69 9.81 7.01 -15.83
C LEU A 69 9.53 8.49 -15.48
N SER A 70 9.68 8.87 -14.21
CA SER A 70 9.44 10.24 -13.75
C SER A 70 10.70 11.11 -13.60
N ALA A 71 11.88 10.67 -14.05
CA ALA A 71 13.12 11.41 -13.76
C ALA A 71 13.19 12.78 -14.46
N PHE A 72 12.51 12.94 -15.60
CA PHE A 72 12.45 14.19 -16.36
C PHE A 72 11.05 14.41 -16.98
N PRO A 73 10.68 15.65 -17.33
CA PRO A 73 9.46 15.93 -18.08
C PRO A 73 9.42 15.15 -19.41
N HIS A 74 8.35 14.39 -19.65
CA HIS A 74 8.16 13.56 -20.83
C HIS A 74 6.78 13.83 -21.45
N HIS A 75 6.65 14.95 -22.16
CA HIS A 75 5.48 15.16 -23.01
C HIS A 75 5.60 14.33 -24.29
N VAL A 76 4.46 14.05 -24.92
CA VAL A 76 4.37 13.25 -26.15
C VAL A 76 5.32 13.81 -27.21
N GLY A 77 6.20 12.96 -27.74
CA GLY A 77 7.14 13.30 -28.81
C GLY A 77 8.45 13.93 -28.34
N SER A 78 8.64 14.15 -27.04
CA SER A 78 9.94 14.58 -26.50
C SER A 78 11.01 13.48 -26.62
N ALA A 79 12.28 13.86 -26.57
CA ALA A 79 13.38 12.88 -26.59
C ALA A 79 13.30 11.88 -25.43
N TYR A 80 12.89 12.36 -24.24
CA TYR A 80 12.77 11.51 -23.05
C TYR A 80 11.54 10.58 -23.09
N ASP A 81 10.46 11.02 -23.72
CA ASP A 81 9.30 10.17 -24.02
C ASP A 81 9.71 8.97 -24.91
N LYS A 82 10.50 9.22 -25.95
CA LYS A 82 11.05 8.16 -26.80
C LYS A 82 11.96 7.19 -26.03
N ASP A 83 12.87 7.69 -25.19
CA ASP A 83 13.74 6.82 -24.36
C ASP A 83 12.93 5.90 -23.45
N ASN A 84 11.89 6.45 -22.79
CA ASN A 84 10.99 5.66 -21.95
C ASN A 84 10.25 4.59 -22.76
N ALA A 85 9.76 4.93 -23.97
CA ALA A 85 9.08 3.98 -24.85
C ALA A 85 10.00 2.84 -25.29
N GLU A 86 11.23 3.15 -25.69
CA GLU A 86 12.22 2.15 -26.11
C GLU A 86 12.64 1.24 -24.94
N TRP A 87 12.78 1.80 -23.74
CA TRP A 87 13.04 1.03 -22.53
C TRP A 87 11.88 0.09 -22.19
N MET A 88 10.62 0.56 -22.25
CA MET A 88 9.46 -0.29 -22.03
C MET A 88 9.40 -1.43 -23.06
N LEU A 89 9.64 -1.14 -24.34
CA LEU A 89 9.70 -2.15 -25.40
C LEU A 89 10.78 -3.21 -25.10
N ALA A 90 11.96 -2.80 -24.66
CA ALA A 90 13.03 -3.73 -24.28
C ALA A 90 12.63 -4.62 -23.10
N LYS A 91 11.94 -4.06 -22.09
CA LYS A 91 11.42 -4.84 -20.95
C LYS A 91 10.40 -5.88 -21.40
N PHE A 92 9.43 -5.50 -22.23
CA PHE A 92 8.44 -6.43 -22.77
C PHE A 92 9.07 -7.56 -23.59
N LYS A 93 10.14 -7.28 -24.36
CA LYS A 93 10.87 -8.31 -25.10
C LYS A 93 11.70 -9.24 -24.22
N SER A 94 11.98 -8.86 -22.97
CA SER A 94 12.84 -9.62 -22.06
C SER A 94 12.10 -10.62 -21.17
N TRP A 95 10.77 -10.53 -21.11
CA TRP A 95 9.88 -11.43 -20.38
C TRP A 95 9.27 -12.46 -21.33
#